data_AF-A0A8J6ES00-F1
#
_entry.id   AF-A0A8J6ES00-F1
#
_cell.length_a   1.000
_cell.length_b   1.000
_cell.length_c   1.000
_cell.angle_alpha   90.00
_cell.angle_beta   90.00
_cell.angle_gamma   90.00
#
_symmetry.space_group_name_H-M   'P 1'
#
loop_
_entity.id
_entity.type
_entity.pdbx_description
1 polymer ?
#
loop_
_entity_poly.entity_id
_entity_poly.type
_entity_poly.pdbx_seq_one_letter_code
_entity_poly.pdbx_strand_id
1 'polypeptide(L)'
;ITELIFLLSEHWGQDNSTKYQAVELLDRFMILRVEELYKSSAEGLRVKESSEVKSWASIKASLCDVFMLHLASCVQITSKLHCHNNIINNHMVLQFLRSAGYSYTKEDPLRSELTVLKTLNFRINIHSPYAYVEMLLEVLEHNGCSLRLKDVHSMCAMVMDLVYLLRTPMYEAVLKASVDLSTPTSLQRSKFLAVKEDQMLLGTGVIAASTFIINKDCWNQV
;
A
#
# COMPACT_ATOMS: atom_id res chain seq x y z
N ILE A 1 -2.06 1.30 9.48
CA ILE A 1 -2.73 0.61 8.33
C ILE A 1 -1.74 -0.31 7.64
N THR A 2 -0.63 0.20 7.11
CA THR A 2 0.43 -0.60 6.48
C THR A 2 0.89 -1.77 7.35
N GLU A 3 1.18 -1.52 8.63
CA GLU A 3 1.54 -2.56 9.60
C GLU A 3 0.49 -3.67 9.73
N LEU A 4 -0.81 -3.33 9.73
CA LEU A 4 -1.87 -4.33 9.79
C LEU A 4 -1.90 -5.20 8.53
N ILE A 5 -1.66 -4.61 7.34
CA ILE A 5 -1.56 -5.40 6.10
C ILE A 5 -0.36 -6.34 6.16
N PHE A 6 0.76 -5.90 6.70
CA PHE A 6 1.97 -6.73 6.81
C PHE A 6 1.73 -7.91 7.74
N LEU A 7 1.21 -7.65 8.94
CA LEU A 7 0.86 -8.70 9.91
C LEU A 7 -0.18 -9.67 9.36
N LEU A 8 -1.18 -9.17 8.63
CA LEU A 8 -2.20 -10.02 8.02
C LEU A 8 -1.65 -10.87 6.87
N SER A 9 -0.78 -10.29 6.04
CA SER A 9 -0.10 -11.00 4.96
C SER A 9 0.80 -12.10 5.50
N GLU A 10 1.55 -11.82 6.57
CA GLU A 10 2.37 -12.80 7.28
C GLU A 10 1.51 -13.91 7.91
N HIS A 11 0.42 -13.55 8.59
CA HIS A 11 -0.51 -14.51 9.19
C HIS A 11 -1.10 -15.49 8.15
N TRP A 12 -1.32 -15.03 6.92
CA TRP A 12 -1.80 -15.85 5.81
C TRP A 12 -0.69 -16.42 4.91
N GLY A 13 0.57 -16.27 5.29
CA GLY A 13 1.72 -16.79 4.56
C GLY A 13 1.85 -16.25 3.13
N GLN A 14 1.46 -14.99 2.91
CA GLN A 14 1.54 -14.33 1.62
C GLN A 14 2.95 -13.79 1.36
N ASP A 15 3.30 -13.68 0.08
CA ASP A 15 4.59 -13.16 -0.36
C ASP A 15 4.67 -11.63 -0.33
N ASN A 16 5.88 -11.10 -0.51
CA ASN A 16 6.13 -9.66 -0.55
C ASN A 16 5.32 -8.95 -1.64
N SER A 17 5.16 -9.58 -2.82
CA SER A 17 4.40 -9.01 -3.93
C SER A 17 2.93 -8.76 -3.55
N THR A 18 2.28 -9.77 -2.95
CA THR A 18 0.92 -9.64 -2.41
C THR A 18 0.86 -8.58 -1.31
N LYS A 19 1.80 -8.63 -0.37
CA LYS A 19 1.87 -7.70 0.78
C LYS A 19 1.91 -6.24 0.34
N TYR A 20 2.85 -5.87 -0.55
CA TYR A 20 3.00 -4.47 -0.99
C TYR A 20 1.87 -4.04 -1.93
N GLN A 21 1.45 -4.90 -2.86
CA GLN A 21 0.33 -4.55 -3.75
C GLN A 21 -0.98 -4.37 -2.97
N ALA A 22 -1.20 -5.11 -1.88
CA ALA A 22 -2.38 -4.92 -1.03
C ALA A 22 -2.42 -3.52 -0.41
N VAL A 23 -1.26 -2.96 -0.04
CA VAL A 23 -1.15 -1.57 0.47
C VAL A 23 -1.57 -0.58 -0.61
N GLU A 24 -1.00 -0.69 -1.81
CA GLU A 24 -1.33 0.21 -2.93
C GLU A 24 -2.80 0.09 -3.36
N LEU A 25 -3.34 -1.13 -3.36
CA LEU A 25 -4.73 -1.40 -3.68
C LEU A 25 -5.68 -0.77 -2.66
N LEU A 26 -5.39 -0.93 -1.37
CA LEU A 26 -6.21 -0.37 -0.29
C LEU A 26 -6.17 1.16 -0.34
N ASP A 27 -5.00 1.77 -0.49
CA ASP A 27 -4.86 3.23 -0.52
C ASP A 27 -5.70 3.83 -1.65
N ARG A 28 -5.56 3.30 -2.88
CA ARG A 28 -6.36 3.73 -4.03
C ARG A 28 -7.85 3.51 -3.83
N PHE A 29 -8.24 2.35 -3.27
CA PHE A 29 -9.64 2.07 -2.96
C PHE A 29 -10.21 3.08 -1.98
N MET A 30 -9.49 3.38 -0.89
CA MET A 30 -9.95 4.29 0.16
C MET A 30 -10.11 5.72 -0.37
N ILE A 31 -9.18 6.20 -1.21
CA ILE A 31 -9.28 7.52 -1.86
C ILE A 31 -10.58 7.60 -2.68
N LEU A 32 -10.78 6.65 -3.61
CA LEU A 32 -11.95 6.66 -4.49
C LEU A 32 -13.25 6.46 -3.71
N ARG A 33 -13.24 5.63 -2.67
CA ARG A 33 -14.41 5.39 -1.84
C ARG A 33 -14.84 6.64 -1.08
N VAL A 34 -13.88 7.38 -0.53
CA VAL A 34 -14.10 8.66 0.14
C VAL A 34 -14.64 9.70 -0.85
N GLU A 35 -14.09 9.77 -2.06
CA GLU A 35 -14.58 10.65 -3.12
C GLU A 35 -16.02 10.35 -3.55
N GLU A 36 -16.38 9.07 -3.73
CA GLU A 36 -17.75 8.65 -4.06
C GLU A 36 -18.73 9.09 -2.97
N LEU A 37 -18.38 8.86 -1.70
CA LEU A 37 -19.21 9.23 -0.57
C LEU A 37 -19.37 10.75 -0.47
N TYR A 38 -18.31 11.51 -0.70
CA TYR A 38 -18.36 12.97 -0.74
C TYR A 38 -19.28 13.48 -1.87
N LYS A 39 -19.14 12.94 -3.09
CA LYS A 39 -20.00 13.31 -4.24
C LYS A 39 -21.47 13.00 -3.97
N SER A 40 -21.77 11.81 -3.45
CA SER A 40 -23.15 11.41 -3.11
C SER A 40 -23.78 12.31 -2.03
N SER A 41 -22.98 12.78 -1.07
CA SER A 41 -23.41 13.74 -0.06
C SER A 41 -23.65 15.13 -0.64
N ALA A 42 -22.80 15.57 -1.58
CA ALA A 42 -22.91 16.88 -2.23
C ALA A 42 -24.08 16.95 -3.23
N GLU A 43 -24.39 15.85 -3.93
CA GLU A 43 -25.53 15.75 -4.83
C GLU A 43 -26.87 15.70 -4.07
N GLY A 44 -26.89 15.10 -2.88
CA GLY A 44 -28.04 15.15 -1.97
C GLY A 44 -28.44 16.57 -1.56
N LEU A 45 -27.48 17.51 -1.50
CA LEU A 45 -27.73 18.93 -1.19
C LEU A 45 -28.53 19.66 -2.29
N ARG A 46 -28.54 19.15 -3.52
CA ARG A 46 -29.23 19.81 -4.65
C ARG A 46 -30.68 19.35 -4.84
N VAL A 47 -31.12 18.29 -4.15
CA VAL A 47 -32.38 17.59 -4.50
C VAL A 47 -33.43 17.56 -3.36
N LYS A 48 -33.09 17.77 -2.08
CA LYS A 48 -34.11 17.74 -1.00
C LYS A 48 -33.85 18.72 0.15
N GLU A 49 -34.83 19.61 0.36
CA GLU A 49 -34.98 20.50 1.51
C GLU A 49 -35.51 19.81 2.80
N SER A 50 -35.57 18.46 2.90
CA SER A 50 -36.29 17.83 4.02
C SER A 50 -35.86 16.42 4.47
N SER A 51 -34.63 15.97 4.23
CA SER A 51 -34.16 14.72 4.86
C SER A 51 -32.73 14.81 5.33
N GLU A 52 -32.52 14.51 6.63
CA GLU A 52 -31.28 14.58 7.39
C GLU A 52 -30.00 14.37 6.57
N VAL A 53 -29.23 15.44 6.45
CA VAL A 53 -27.88 15.41 5.92
C VAL A 53 -27.08 14.41 6.76
N LYS A 54 -26.59 13.31 6.16
CA LYS A 54 -25.64 12.44 6.83
C LYS A 54 -24.39 13.26 7.13
N SER A 55 -24.22 13.61 8.40
CA SER A 55 -23.01 14.29 8.88
C SER A 55 -21.77 13.52 8.45
N TRP A 56 -20.70 14.22 8.06
CA TRP A 56 -19.41 13.61 7.74
C TRP A 56 -18.90 12.66 8.84
N ALA A 57 -19.29 12.93 10.09
CA ALA A 57 -19.02 12.05 11.22
C ALA A 57 -19.67 10.66 11.08
N SER A 58 -20.92 10.57 10.57
CA SER A 58 -21.59 9.27 10.36
C SER A 58 -21.02 8.51 9.17
N ILE A 59 -20.63 9.22 8.10
CA ILE A 59 -19.93 8.62 6.95
C ILE A 59 -18.60 8.04 7.42
N LYS A 60 -17.80 8.80 8.17
CA LYS A 60 -16.55 8.33 8.75
C LYS A 60 -16.76 7.11 9.65
N ALA A 61 -17.75 7.13 10.54
CA ALA A 61 -18.08 5.99 11.40
C ALA A 61 -18.40 4.74 10.57
N SER A 62 -19.28 4.87 9.57
CA SER A 62 -19.64 3.74 8.71
C SER A 62 -18.46 3.19 7.91
N LEU A 63 -17.51 4.03 7.49
CA LEU A 63 -16.27 3.58 6.84
C LEU A 63 -15.38 2.81 7.81
N CYS A 64 -15.26 3.27 9.05
CA CYS A 64 -14.51 2.57 10.09
C CYS A 64 -15.10 1.19 10.42
N ASP A 65 -16.43 1.06 10.45
CA ASP A 65 -17.13 -0.19 10.79
C ASP A 65 -16.83 -1.33 9.79
N VAL A 66 -16.60 -0.99 8.52
CA VAL A 66 -16.29 -1.95 7.45
C VAL A 66 -14.82 -1.95 7.03
N PHE A 67 -13.99 -1.12 7.66
CA PHE A 67 -12.60 -0.91 7.26
C PHE A 67 -11.79 -2.21 7.30
N MET A 68 -11.92 -2.99 8.37
CA MET A 68 -11.19 -4.26 8.49
C MET A 68 -11.64 -5.29 7.45
N LEU A 69 -12.92 -5.31 7.09
CA LEU A 69 -13.43 -6.16 6.02
C LEU A 69 -12.85 -5.75 4.66
N HIS A 70 -12.80 -4.45 4.35
CA HIS A 70 -12.18 -3.96 3.12
C HIS A 70 -10.67 -4.21 3.07
N LEU A 71 -9.95 -3.99 4.19
CA LEU A 71 -8.53 -4.28 4.31
C LEU A 71 -8.26 -5.77 4.02
N ALA A 72 -9.00 -6.67 4.66
CA ALA A 72 -8.90 -8.11 4.42
C ALA A 72 -9.22 -8.47 2.96
N SER A 73 -10.25 -7.86 2.37
CA SER A 73 -10.59 -8.06 0.96
C SER A 73 -9.50 -7.58 0.00
N CYS A 74 -8.80 -6.48 0.28
CA CYS A 74 -7.68 -6.03 -0.56
C CYS A 74 -6.51 -7.05 -0.56
N VAL A 75 -6.17 -7.61 0.61
CA VAL A 75 -5.17 -8.69 0.70
C VAL A 75 -5.67 -9.95 -0.01
N GLN A 76 -6.95 -10.28 0.12
CA GLN A 76 -7.56 -11.41 -0.56
C GLN A 76 -7.51 -11.28 -2.09
N ILE A 77 -7.86 -10.11 -2.64
CA ILE A 77 -7.84 -9.85 -4.09
C ILE A 77 -6.42 -9.96 -4.65
N THR A 78 -5.44 -9.40 -3.95
CA THR A 78 -4.03 -9.43 -4.39
C THR A 78 -3.43 -10.83 -4.30
N SER A 79 -3.80 -11.62 -3.29
CA SER A 79 -3.47 -13.04 -3.20
C SER A 79 -4.00 -13.84 -4.39
N LYS A 80 -5.27 -13.59 -4.76
CA LYS A 80 -5.89 -14.19 -5.96
C LYS A 80 -5.26 -13.72 -7.27
N LEU A 81 -4.67 -12.53 -7.31
CA LEU A 81 -4.02 -12.00 -8.50
C LEU A 81 -2.66 -12.65 -8.76
N HIS A 82 -1.87 -12.88 -7.71
CA HIS A 82 -0.53 -13.44 -7.84
C HIS A 82 -0.52 -14.97 -8.00
N CYS A 83 -1.59 -15.67 -7.62
CA CYS A 83 -1.78 -17.12 -7.80
C CYS A 83 -0.59 -18.00 -7.36
N HIS A 84 0.38 -17.47 -6.61
CA HIS A 84 1.70 -18.09 -6.56
C HIS A 84 1.87 -19.03 -5.38
N ASN A 85 1.10 -18.89 -4.29
CA ASN A 85 0.94 -19.85 -3.19
C ASN A 85 -0.24 -19.44 -2.27
N ASN A 86 -0.94 -20.41 -1.68
CA ASN A 86 -1.97 -20.23 -0.64
C ASN A 86 -3.02 -19.12 -0.93
N ILE A 87 -3.88 -19.33 -1.93
CA ILE A 87 -4.94 -18.38 -2.27
C ILE A 87 -5.90 -18.19 -1.10
N ILE A 88 -6.05 -16.95 -0.65
CA ILE A 88 -6.98 -16.61 0.43
C ILE A 88 -8.43 -16.70 -0.10
N ASN A 89 -9.23 -17.55 0.56
CA ASN A 89 -10.64 -17.70 0.25
C ASN A 89 -11.54 -16.99 1.28
N ASN A 90 -12.84 -16.89 0.96
CA ASN A 90 -13.81 -16.19 1.81
C ASN A 90 -13.93 -16.82 3.21
N HIS A 91 -13.70 -18.12 3.33
CA HIS A 91 -13.78 -18.82 4.60
C HIS A 91 -12.63 -18.40 5.53
N MET A 92 -11.40 -18.29 5.01
CA MET A 92 -10.24 -17.81 5.77
C MET A 92 -10.45 -16.38 6.27
N VAL A 93 -10.91 -15.48 5.40
CA VAL A 93 -11.23 -14.09 5.78
C VAL A 93 -12.31 -14.04 6.85
N LEU A 94 -13.40 -14.80 6.68
CA LEU A 94 -14.49 -14.84 7.64
C LEU A 94 -14.05 -15.38 9.01
N GLN A 95 -13.25 -16.45 9.02
CA GLN A 95 -12.71 -17.04 10.25
C GLN A 95 -11.83 -16.04 11.00
N PHE A 96 -10.93 -15.36 10.28
CA PHE A 96 -10.09 -14.30 10.83
C PHE A 96 -10.94 -13.18 11.45
N LEU A 97 -11.89 -12.62 10.70
CA LEU A 97 -12.73 -11.52 11.19
C LEU A 97 -13.55 -11.91 12.42
N ARG A 98 -14.09 -13.14 12.45
CA ARG A 98 -14.80 -13.67 13.64
C ARG A 98 -13.88 -13.82 14.84
N SER A 99 -12.65 -14.30 14.63
CA SER A 99 -11.66 -14.42 15.70
C SER A 99 -11.25 -13.05 16.27
N ALA A 100 -11.31 -11.99 15.46
CA ALA A 100 -11.09 -10.61 15.87
C ALA A 100 -12.34 -9.92 16.47
N GLY A 101 -13.45 -10.64 16.66
CA GLY A 101 -14.67 -10.14 17.30
C GLY A 101 -15.71 -9.54 16.34
N TYR A 102 -15.51 -9.62 15.02
CA TYR A 102 -16.47 -9.09 14.05
C TYR A 102 -17.59 -10.08 13.73
N SER A 103 -18.81 -9.57 13.63
CA SER A 103 -20.02 -10.37 13.34
C SER A 103 -20.40 -10.30 11.85
N TYR A 104 -19.59 -10.90 10.99
CA TYR A 104 -19.89 -11.00 9.55
C TYR A 104 -20.54 -12.34 9.15
N THR A 105 -21.33 -12.27 8.09
CA THR A 105 -21.94 -13.39 7.39
C THR A 105 -21.01 -13.97 6.32
N LYS A 106 -21.39 -15.13 5.75
CA LYS A 106 -20.60 -15.77 4.68
C LYS A 106 -20.57 -14.95 3.38
N GLU A 107 -21.52 -14.05 3.19
CA GLU A 107 -21.68 -13.24 1.97
C GLU A 107 -20.85 -11.95 2.03
N ASP A 108 -20.52 -11.48 3.23
CA ASP A 108 -19.86 -10.18 3.43
C ASP A 108 -18.46 -10.09 2.81
N PRO A 109 -17.57 -11.10 2.94
CA PRO A 109 -16.27 -11.07 2.26
C PRO A 109 -16.42 -10.92 0.73
N LEU A 110 -17.33 -11.69 0.12
CA LEU A 110 -17.57 -11.63 -1.32
C LEU A 110 -18.13 -10.27 -1.75
N ARG A 111 -19.09 -9.72 -1.00
CA ARG A 111 -19.69 -8.41 -1.27
C ARG A 111 -18.65 -7.29 -1.11
N SER A 112 -17.76 -7.41 -0.12
CA SER A 112 -16.65 -6.48 0.08
C SER A 112 -15.65 -6.54 -1.09
N GLU A 113 -15.24 -7.73 -1.52
CA GLU A 113 -14.37 -7.87 -2.70
C GLU A 113 -15.00 -7.21 -3.94
N LEU A 114 -16.28 -7.50 -4.20
CA LEU A 114 -16.98 -6.90 -5.34
C LEU A 114 -17.07 -5.38 -5.22
N THR A 115 -17.21 -4.85 -4.01
CA THR A 115 -17.23 -3.40 -3.76
C THR A 115 -15.87 -2.79 -4.10
N VAL A 116 -14.77 -3.37 -3.61
CA VAL A 116 -13.41 -2.93 -3.92
C VAL A 116 -13.16 -2.95 -5.42
N LEU A 117 -13.49 -4.06 -6.10
CA LEU A 117 -13.32 -4.20 -7.54
C LEU A 117 -14.12 -3.16 -8.34
N LYS A 118 -15.38 -2.92 -7.97
CA LYS A 118 -16.24 -1.94 -8.65
C LYS A 118 -15.76 -0.50 -8.44
N THR A 119 -15.42 -0.12 -7.21
CA THR A 119 -14.88 1.23 -6.91
C THR A 119 -13.59 1.48 -7.69
N LEU A 120 -12.75 0.45 -7.87
CA LEU A 120 -11.54 0.54 -8.68
C LEU A 120 -11.77 0.41 -10.19
N ASN A 121 -13.01 0.28 -10.65
CA ASN A 121 -13.36 -0.03 -12.05
C ASN A 121 -12.56 -1.23 -12.60
N PHE A 122 -12.34 -2.24 -11.77
CA PHE A 122 -11.56 -3.45 -12.06
C PHE A 122 -10.08 -3.19 -12.45
N ARG A 123 -9.56 -1.98 -12.22
CA ARG A 123 -8.15 -1.62 -12.48
C ARG A 123 -7.27 -2.02 -11.30
N ILE A 124 -7.11 -3.33 -11.10
CA ILE A 124 -6.40 -3.92 -9.95
C ILE A 124 -4.93 -4.28 -10.19
N ASN A 125 -4.48 -4.28 -11.44
CA ASN A 125 -3.08 -4.54 -11.80
C ASN A 125 -2.21 -3.28 -11.58
N ILE A 126 -2.14 -2.86 -10.33
CA ILE A 126 -1.38 -1.69 -9.88
C ILE A 126 0.01 -2.18 -9.53
N HIS A 127 1.03 -1.60 -10.14
CA HIS A 127 2.41 -1.92 -9.78
C HIS A 127 2.73 -1.35 -8.40
N SER A 128 3.40 -2.16 -7.58
CA SER A 128 4.01 -1.69 -6.35
C SER A 128 5.46 -1.25 -6.63
N PRO A 129 6.04 -0.35 -5.82
CA PRO A 129 7.48 -0.08 -5.81
C PRO A 129 8.33 -1.35 -5.76
N TYR A 130 7.85 -2.40 -5.08
CA TYR A 130 8.54 -3.69 -5.02
C TYR A 130 8.61 -4.40 -6.38
N ALA A 131 7.59 -4.28 -7.23
CA ALA A 131 7.64 -4.82 -8.59
C ALA A 131 8.75 -4.15 -9.43
N TYR A 132 9.01 -2.86 -9.23
CA TYR A 132 10.15 -2.18 -9.85
C TYR A 132 11.48 -2.68 -9.30
N VAL A 133 11.56 -2.97 -7.99
CA VAL A 133 12.76 -3.58 -7.40
C VAL A 133 13.07 -4.93 -8.05
N GLU A 134 12.09 -5.83 -8.12
CA GLU A 134 12.25 -7.15 -8.76
C GLU A 134 12.73 -7.00 -10.21
N MET A 135 12.04 -6.15 -10.99
CA MET A 135 12.38 -5.90 -12.39
C MET A 135 13.80 -5.36 -12.56
N LEU A 136 14.21 -4.39 -11.74
CA LEU A 136 15.52 -3.76 -11.84
C LEU A 136 16.64 -4.69 -11.40
N LEU A 137 16.42 -5.51 -10.37
CA LEU A 137 17.39 -6.52 -9.94
C LEU A 137 17.61 -7.58 -11.03
N GLU A 138 16.53 -8.04 -11.67
CA GLU A 138 16.60 -8.97 -12.82
C GLU A 138 17.41 -8.37 -13.98
N VAL A 139 17.17 -7.09 -14.31
CA VAL A 139 17.93 -6.38 -15.34
C VAL A 139 19.41 -6.26 -14.96
N LEU A 140 19.73 -6.00 -13.69
CA LEU A 140 21.12 -5.93 -13.23
C LEU A 140 21.82 -7.29 -13.32
N GLU A 141 21.12 -8.38 -12.98
CA GLU A 141 21.63 -9.74 -13.14
C GLU A 141 21.96 -10.07 -14.59
N HIS A 142 21.01 -9.78 -15.49
CA HIS A 142 21.19 -10.04 -16.91
C HIS A 142 22.35 -9.27 -17.53
N ASN A 143 22.61 -8.05 -17.03
CA ASN A 143 23.74 -7.22 -17.48
C ASN A 143 25.09 -7.60 -16.84
N GLY A 144 25.16 -8.72 -16.10
CA GLY A 144 26.41 -9.24 -15.54
C GLY A 144 26.92 -8.45 -14.33
N CYS A 145 26.03 -7.82 -13.57
CA CYS A 145 26.42 -7.11 -12.36
C CYS A 145 26.96 -8.09 -11.30
N SER A 146 28.20 -7.90 -10.82
CA SER A 146 28.88 -8.76 -9.83
C SER A 146 28.37 -8.56 -8.39
N LEU A 147 27.10 -8.20 -8.23
CA LEU A 147 26.47 -8.04 -6.92
C LEU A 147 26.09 -9.40 -6.33
N ARG A 148 26.13 -9.50 -5.00
CA ARG A 148 25.53 -10.63 -4.26
C ARG A 148 24.01 -10.49 -4.30
N LEU A 149 23.40 -10.73 -5.46
CA LEU A 149 22.00 -10.37 -5.73
C LEU A 149 21.00 -11.00 -4.77
N LYS A 150 21.26 -12.22 -4.28
CA LYS A 150 20.42 -12.85 -3.25
C LYS A 150 20.42 -12.06 -1.93
N ASP A 151 21.61 -11.62 -1.50
CA ASP A 151 21.75 -10.81 -0.28
C ASP A 151 21.09 -9.45 -0.49
N VAL A 152 21.32 -8.82 -1.64
CA VAL A 152 20.73 -7.53 -2.03
C VAL A 152 19.21 -7.61 -2.08
N HIS A 153 18.66 -8.66 -2.70
CA HIS A 153 17.22 -8.91 -2.79
C HIS A 153 16.59 -9.01 -1.40
N SER A 154 17.16 -9.81 -0.50
CA SER A 154 16.67 -9.94 0.88
C SER A 154 16.72 -8.61 1.65
N MET A 155 17.78 -7.83 1.45
CA MET A 155 17.91 -6.51 2.06
C MET A 155 16.93 -5.50 1.47
N CYS A 156 16.67 -5.54 0.16
CA CYS A 156 15.65 -4.72 -0.49
C CYS A 156 14.28 -4.96 0.15
N ALA A 157 13.92 -6.20 0.44
CA ALA A 157 12.66 -6.49 1.13
C ALA A 157 12.61 -5.84 2.54
N MET A 158 13.68 -5.94 3.33
CA MET A 158 13.75 -5.33 4.66
C MET A 158 13.71 -3.79 4.61
N VAL A 159 14.47 -3.18 3.69
CA VAL A 159 14.48 -1.72 3.50
C VAL A 159 13.11 -1.25 2.99
N MET A 160 12.48 -2.00 2.09
CA MET A 160 11.14 -1.69 1.60
C MET A 160 10.11 -1.72 2.74
N ASP A 161 10.15 -2.73 3.62
CA ASP A 161 9.28 -2.79 4.80
C ASP A 161 9.44 -1.54 5.68
N LEU A 162 10.69 -1.15 5.95
CA LEU A 162 10.99 0.06 6.71
C LEU A 162 10.44 1.32 6.05
N VAL A 163 10.64 1.48 4.74
CA VAL A 163 10.15 2.65 4.00
C VAL A 163 8.63 2.71 4.00
N TYR A 164 7.94 1.58 3.89
CA TYR A 164 6.48 1.53 3.97
C TYR A 164 5.94 1.89 5.37
N LEU A 165 6.59 1.41 6.43
CA LEU A 165 6.22 1.71 7.82
C LEU A 165 6.56 3.16 8.21
N LEU A 166 7.68 3.69 7.72
CA LEU A 166 8.20 5.01 8.03
C LEU A 166 8.06 5.99 6.85
N ARG A 167 7.08 5.80 5.97
CA ARG A 167 6.94 6.56 4.72
C ARG A 167 6.96 8.07 4.94
N THR A 168 6.14 8.55 5.87
CA THR A 168 6.05 9.99 6.19
C THR A 168 7.37 10.58 6.68
N PRO A 169 8.00 10.08 7.76
CA PRO A 169 9.26 10.64 8.25
C PRO A 169 10.42 10.45 7.25
N MET A 170 10.47 9.35 6.49
CA MET A 170 11.51 9.14 5.47
C MET A 170 11.44 10.20 4.38
N TYR A 171 10.27 10.40 3.77
CA TYR A 171 10.12 11.43 2.75
C TYR A 171 10.26 12.86 3.30
N GLU A 172 9.93 13.09 4.57
CA GLU A 172 10.20 14.38 5.21
C GLU A 172 11.69 14.63 5.39
N ALA A 173 12.47 13.61 5.78
CA ALA A 173 13.92 13.71 5.88
C ALA A 173 14.55 13.99 4.50
N VAL A 174 14.13 13.27 3.46
CA VAL A 174 14.60 13.50 2.07
C VAL A 174 14.25 14.91 1.59
N LEU A 175 13.04 15.41 1.89
CA LEU A 175 12.66 16.78 1.53
C LEU A 175 13.54 17.83 2.24
N LYS A 176 13.78 17.67 3.54
CA LYS A 176 14.64 18.60 4.31
C LYS A 176 16.07 18.59 3.78
N ALA A 177 16.62 17.40 3.49
CA ALA A 177 17.96 17.24 2.93
C ALA A 177 18.10 17.84 1.53
N SER A 178 17.10 17.67 0.65
CA SER A 178 17.14 18.18 -0.72
C SER A 178 17.03 19.71 -0.84
N VAL A 179 16.47 20.36 0.17
CA VAL A 179 16.24 21.82 0.20
C VAL A 179 17.22 22.54 1.12
N ASP A 180 17.97 21.82 1.95
CA ASP A 180 18.84 22.35 3.01
C ASP A 180 18.10 23.33 3.95
N LEU A 181 16.85 23.00 4.27
CA LEU A 181 16.00 23.77 5.18
C LEU A 181 15.32 22.85 6.18
N SER A 182 15.33 23.25 7.46
CA SER A 182 14.64 22.55 8.55
C SER A 182 13.12 22.56 8.39
N THR A 183 12.57 23.62 7.78
CA THR A 183 11.13 23.80 7.55
C THR A 183 10.83 24.10 6.07
N PRO A 184 10.52 23.06 5.26
CA PRO A 184 10.17 23.23 3.85
C PRO A 184 8.86 24.02 3.65
N THR A 185 8.87 24.94 2.69
CA THR A 185 7.72 25.77 2.27
C THR A 185 6.61 24.94 1.60
N SER A 186 5.41 25.50 1.50
CA SER A 186 4.27 24.86 0.80
C SER A 186 4.58 24.58 -0.68
N LEU A 187 5.24 25.51 -1.36
CA LEU A 187 5.66 25.34 -2.76
C LEU A 187 6.65 24.18 -2.93
N GLN A 188 7.63 24.07 -2.03
CA GLN A 188 8.61 22.96 -2.05
C GLN A 188 7.93 21.62 -1.79
N ARG A 189 7.01 21.55 -0.83
CA ARG A 189 6.21 20.35 -0.55
C ARG A 189 5.39 19.93 -1.76
N SER A 190 4.79 20.88 -2.46
CA SER A 190 4.01 20.62 -3.69
C SER A 190 4.91 20.07 -4.81
N LYS A 191 6.06 20.69 -5.08
CA LYS A 191 7.02 20.19 -6.08
C LYS A 191 7.55 18.80 -5.74
N PHE A 192 7.73 18.51 -4.46
CA PHE A 192 8.21 17.21 -3.97
C PHE A 192 7.19 16.08 -4.08
N LEU A 193 5.92 16.36 -4.38
CA LEU A 193 4.93 15.31 -4.63
C LEU A 193 5.34 14.42 -5.80
N ALA A 194 5.96 14.97 -6.85
CA ALA A 194 6.47 14.18 -7.96
C ALA A 194 7.46 13.09 -7.52
N VAL A 195 8.31 13.39 -6.53
CA VAL A 195 9.27 12.42 -5.95
C VAL A 195 8.57 11.36 -5.10
N LYS A 196 7.47 11.72 -4.42
CA LYS A 196 6.69 10.79 -3.60
C LYS A 196 5.89 9.78 -4.42
N GLU A 197 5.40 10.21 -5.58
CA GLU A 197 4.58 9.40 -6.50
C GLU A 197 5.43 8.58 -7.47
N ASP A 198 6.72 8.87 -7.61
CA ASP A 198 7.63 8.10 -8.46
C ASP A 198 8.03 6.78 -7.77
N GLN A 199 7.24 5.74 -8.02
CA GLN A 199 7.46 4.39 -7.48
C GLN A 199 8.75 3.74 -8.01
N MET A 200 9.21 4.10 -9.21
CA MET A 200 10.45 3.57 -9.78
C MET A 200 11.67 4.22 -9.12
N LEU A 201 11.60 5.53 -8.85
CA LEU A 201 12.60 6.24 -8.06
C LEU A 201 12.69 5.67 -6.65
N LEU A 202 11.55 5.33 -6.03
CA LEU A 202 11.55 4.61 -4.76
C LEU A 202 12.24 3.23 -4.89
N GLY A 203 11.88 2.44 -5.91
CA GLY A 203 12.50 1.13 -6.13
C GLY A 203 14.03 1.21 -6.31
N THR A 204 14.51 2.14 -7.12
CA THR A 204 15.96 2.38 -7.30
C THR A 204 16.63 2.85 -6.01
N GLY A 205 15.99 3.74 -5.25
CA GLY A 205 16.47 4.19 -3.93
C GLY A 205 16.59 3.05 -2.93
N VAL A 206 15.65 2.10 -2.92
CA VAL A 206 15.71 0.90 -2.09
C VAL A 206 16.88 0.01 -2.48
N ILE A 207 17.11 -0.22 -3.78
CA ILE A 207 18.26 -1.00 -4.26
C ILE A 207 19.59 -0.35 -3.85
N ALA A 208 19.70 0.96 -4.04
CA ALA A 208 20.89 1.71 -3.67
C ALA A 208 21.17 1.63 -2.15
N ALA A 209 20.15 1.87 -1.32
CA ALA A 209 20.27 1.76 0.13
C ALA A 209 20.63 0.34 0.59
N SER A 210 20.02 -0.67 -0.02
CA SER A 210 20.27 -2.08 0.32
C SER A 210 21.70 -2.50 -0.03
N THR A 211 22.17 -2.12 -1.21
CA THR A 211 23.55 -2.36 -1.66
C THR A 211 24.56 -1.66 -0.74
N PHE A 212 24.25 -0.41 -0.35
CA PHE A 212 25.06 0.36 0.58
C PHE A 212 25.16 -0.28 1.97
N ILE A 213 24.05 -0.80 2.51
CA ILE A 213 24.01 -1.48 3.82
C ILE A 213 24.84 -2.78 3.81
N ILE A 214 24.84 -3.50 2.69
CA ILE A 214 25.57 -4.78 2.55
C ILE A 214 27.07 -4.55 2.36
N ASN A 215 27.46 -3.52 1.61
CA ASN A 215 28.86 -3.25 1.23
C ASN A 215 29.56 -2.28 2.21
N LYS A 216 29.47 -2.55 3.52
CA LYS A 216 30.09 -1.72 4.57
C LYS A 216 31.60 -1.51 4.41
N ASP A 217 32.30 -2.41 3.72
CA ASP A 217 33.76 -2.33 3.52
C ASP A 217 34.20 -1.18 2.60
N CYS A 218 33.30 -0.55 1.83
CA CYS A 218 33.61 0.61 0.98
C CYS A 218 33.66 1.95 1.74
N TRP A 219 33.42 1.96 3.05
CA TRP A 219 33.33 3.19 3.85
C TRP A 219 34.67 3.89 4.13
N ASN A 220 35.82 3.25 3.93
CA ASN A 220 37.12 3.88 4.17
C ASN A 220 37.63 4.72 2.99
N GLN A 221 36.83 4.95 1.95
CA GLN A 221 37.26 5.64 0.73
C GLN A 221 36.33 6.78 0.25
N VAL A 222 35.37 7.22 1.07
CA VAL A 222 34.53 8.41 0.79
C VAL A 222 34.65 9.42 1.90
#